data_AF-A0AAN8ES91-F1
#
_entry.id   AF-A0AAN8ES91-F1
#
_cell.length_a   1.000
_cell.length_b   1.000
_cell.length_c   1.000
_cell.angle_alpha   90.00
_cell.angle_beta   90.00
_cell.angle_gamma   90.00
#
_symmetry.space_group_name_H-M   'P 1'
#
loop_
_entity.id
_entity.type
_entity.pdbx_description
1 polymer ?
#
loop_
_entity_poly.entity_id
_entity_poly.type
_entity_poly.pdbx_seq_one_letter_code
_entity_poly.pdbx_strand_id
1 'polypeptide(L)'
;MISRIWPGACSGLPALVASAPLIVQRAAVHHHMERKDLALFLGIKRSNKARANRNTHVNEKMFRKMRGRKTVVMELPDDEERRRRETLTPSQLRVELLRKGINPYKEVQPRVWQEAQVTMSSFYAVIDPFVTPEETLPYITGSIDGMKLKGEELKQRALHRYHNWRNGTSRIRKKEGFEKFDPKTFGPTADLIYEEAHRALMKRDKPTLHKCITEHAFRKMWPDVENGSIQWELVERLTPSTVVSVRCGDNPYKSGNDIAQLTVRMHSKQ
;
A
#
# COMPACT_ATOMS: atom_id res chain seq x y z
N MET A 1 43.38 11.93 -73.69
CA MET A 1 42.20 11.61 -74.53
C MET A 1 41.37 10.58 -73.78
N ILE A 2 40.10 10.93 -73.51
CA ILE A 2 38.93 10.05 -73.28
C ILE A 2 39.11 9.01 -72.15
N SER A 3 38.89 9.39 -70.89
CA SER A 3 37.63 9.23 -70.12
C SER A 3 37.13 7.79 -69.99
N ARG A 4 37.13 7.27 -68.75
CA ARG A 4 35.93 6.83 -68.02
C ARG A 4 36.28 6.41 -66.58
N ILE A 5 35.35 6.75 -65.70
CA ILE A 5 35.44 6.93 -64.26
C ILE A 5 35.15 5.58 -63.55
N TRP A 6 35.97 5.23 -62.55
CA TRP A 6 35.74 4.23 -61.48
C TRP A 6 34.60 4.68 -60.54
N PRO A 7 34.05 3.88 -59.59
CA PRO A 7 34.56 2.66 -58.92
C PRO A 7 33.46 1.57 -58.84
N GLY A 8 33.51 0.43 -58.15
CA GLY A 8 34.37 -0.17 -57.13
C GLY A 8 33.54 -1.33 -56.55
N ALA A 9 34.16 -2.49 -56.40
CA ALA A 9 33.53 -3.71 -55.90
C ALA A 9 33.10 -3.57 -54.43
N CYS A 10 31.95 -4.16 -54.07
CA CYS A 10 31.72 -4.71 -52.73
C CYS A 10 30.52 -5.67 -52.73
N SER A 11 30.80 -6.89 -52.28
CA SER A 11 29.90 -8.02 -52.04
C SER A 11 28.79 -7.68 -51.04
N GLY A 12 27.53 -7.92 -51.41
CA GLY A 12 26.38 -7.81 -50.52
C GLY A 12 26.21 -9.04 -49.63
N LEU A 13 26.61 -8.92 -48.36
CA LEU A 13 26.14 -9.78 -47.27
C LEU A 13 24.73 -9.31 -46.86
N PRO A 14 23.78 -10.23 -46.57
CA PRO A 14 22.49 -9.83 -46.04
C PRO A 14 22.67 -9.34 -44.60
N ALA A 15 22.15 -8.15 -44.32
CA ALA A 15 22.17 -7.52 -43.01
C ALA A 15 21.55 -8.45 -41.95
N LEU A 16 22.35 -8.90 -40.99
CA LEU A 16 21.89 -9.45 -39.74
C LEU A 16 21.17 -8.33 -38.97
N VAL A 17 19.84 -8.38 -38.96
CA VAL A 17 19.02 -7.61 -38.03
C VAL A 17 19.44 -8.02 -36.63
N ALA A 18 20.09 -7.11 -35.91
CA ALA A 18 20.40 -7.26 -34.51
C ALA A 18 19.07 -7.43 -33.75
N SER A 19 18.76 -8.66 -33.37
CA SER A 19 17.68 -8.95 -32.42
C SER A 19 17.95 -8.15 -31.17
N ALA A 20 17.05 -7.22 -30.83
CA ALA A 20 17.03 -6.63 -29.51
C ALA A 20 17.11 -7.76 -28.47
N PRO A 21 17.86 -7.60 -27.36
CA PRO A 21 17.80 -8.59 -26.30
C PRO A 21 16.36 -8.65 -25.83
N LEU A 22 15.70 -9.77 -26.10
CA LEU A 22 14.48 -10.14 -25.40
C LEU A 22 14.85 -10.15 -23.93
N ILE A 23 14.52 -9.06 -23.23
CA ILE A 23 14.42 -9.05 -21.78
C ILE A 23 13.22 -9.95 -21.49
N VAL A 24 13.48 -11.26 -21.50
CA VAL A 24 12.59 -12.23 -20.90
C VAL A 24 12.59 -11.82 -19.44
N GLN A 25 11.50 -11.21 -19.00
CA GLN A 25 11.23 -11.02 -17.59
C GLN A 25 11.21 -12.43 -16.99
N ARG A 26 12.36 -12.88 -16.47
CA ARG A 26 12.48 -14.13 -15.74
C ARG A 26 11.71 -13.91 -14.45
N ALA A 27 10.41 -14.21 -14.48
CA ALA A 27 9.64 -14.46 -13.28
C ALA A 27 10.16 -15.78 -12.69
N ALA A 28 11.29 -15.71 -11.99
CA ALA A 28 11.74 -16.79 -11.14
C ALA A 28 10.81 -16.80 -9.91
N VAL A 29 9.60 -17.35 -10.10
CA VAL A 29 8.71 -17.67 -9.00
C VAL A 29 9.49 -18.68 -8.15
N HIS A 30 9.90 -18.26 -6.95
CA HIS A 30 10.72 -19.06 -6.04
C HIS A 30 9.89 -20.19 -5.42
N HIS A 31 9.45 -21.12 -6.26
CA HIS A 31 8.64 -22.27 -5.89
C HIS A 31 9.32 -23.19 -4.86
N HIS A 32 10.65 -23.15 -4.72
CA HIS A 32 11.37 -24.03 -3.79
C HIS A 32 11.01 -23.82 -2.31
N MET A 33 10.65 -22.60 -1.88
CA MET A 33 10.23 -22.33 -0.49
C MET A 33 8.75 -22.69 -0.23
N GLU A 34 7.97 -22.84 -1.30
CA GLU A 34 6.54 -23.16 -1.26
C GLU A 34 6.26 -24.66 -1.40
N ARG A 35 7.29 -25.52 -1.44
CA ARG A 35 7.15 -26.99 -1.61
C ARG A 35 6.13 -27.62 -0.65
N LYS A 36 5.97 -27.05 0.55
CA LYS A 36 5.03 -27.53 1.58
C LYS A 36 3.57 -27.16 1.25
N ASP A 37 3.35 -26.06 0.55
CA ASP A 37 2.03 -25.60 0.10
C ASP A 37 1.85 -25.81 -1.40
N LEU A 38 1.34 -27.00 -1.74
CA LEU A 38 1.09 -27.42 -3.12
C LEU A 38 0.12 -26.51 -3.88
N ALA A 39 -0.75 -25.76 -3.20
CA ALA A 39 -1.70 -24.87 -3.87
C ALA A 39 -1.00 -23.62 -4.40
N LEU A 40 -0.09 -23.04 -3.61
CA LEU A 40 0.77 -21.94 -4.04
C LEU A 40 1.82 -22.40 -5.06
N PHE A 41 2.49 -23.53 -4.80
CA PHE A 41 3.54 -24.08 -5.68
C PHE A 41 3.06 -24.33 -7.11
N LEU A 42 1.81 -24.76 -7.28
CA LEU A 42 1.26 -25.16 -8.58
C LEU A 42 0.27 -24.16 -9.16
N GLY A 43 -0.16 -23.16 -8.37
CA GLY A 43 -1.32 -22.32 -8.70
C GLY A 43 -2.63 -23.10 -8.85
N ILE A 44 -2.65 -24.40 -8.51
CA ILE A 44 -3.77 -25.32 -8.75
C ILE A 44 -4.11 -26.02 -7.43
N LYS A 45 -5.32 -25.76 -6.92
CA LYS A 45 -5.86 -26.49 -5.77
C LYS A 45 -6.30 -27.88 -6.22
N ARG A 46 -5.40 -28.85 -6.12
CA ARG A 46 -5.72 -30.27 -6.39
C ARG A 46 -6.84 -30.70 -5.43
N SER A 47 -7.97 -31.15 -5.97
CA SER A 47 -9.13 -31.58 -5.16
C SER A 47 -8.85 -32.83 -4.31
N ASN A 48 -7.74 -33.55 -4.54
CA ASN A 48 -7.32 -34.67 -3.71
C ASN A 48 -5.80 -34.94 -3.85
N LYS A 49 -5.04 -35.05 -2.74
CA LYS A 49 -3.58 -35.32 -2.77
C LYS A 49 -3.22 -36.80 -2.99
N ALA A 50 -4.13 -37.73 -2.67
CA ALA A 50 -3.80 -39.16 -2.63
C ALA A 50 -4.32 -39.99 -3.83
N ARG A 51 -5.09 -39.37 -4.74
CA ARG A 51 -5.67 -40.10 -5.87
C ARG A 51 -5.53 -39.29 -7.15
N ALA A 52 -4.55 -39.67 -7.98
CA ALA A 52 -4.65 -39.45 -9.40
C ALA A 52 -5.97 -40.09 -9.85
N ASN A 53 -6.93 -39.25 -10.21
CA ASN A 53 -8.33 -39.62 -10.32
C ASN A 53 -8.54 -40.45 -11.60
N ARG A 54 -8.38 -41.78 -11.49
CA ARG A 54 -8.75 -42.75 -12.54
C ARG A 54 -10.24 -43.12 -12.54
N ASN A 55 -11.07 -42.44 -11.75
CA ASN A 55 -12.52 -42.62 -11.75
C ASN A 55 -13.23 -41.29 -12.03
N THR A 56 -13.66 -41.12 -13.27
CA THR A 56 -14.57 -40.05 -13.74
C THR A 56 -16.01 -40.27 -13.27
N HIS A 57 -16.20 -40.74 -12.03
CA HIS A 57 -17.53 -40.79 -11.44
C HIS A 57 -17.86 -39.41 -10.90
N VAL A 58 -18.84 -38.77 -11.53
CA VAL A 58 -19.44 -37.49 -11.11
C VAL A 58 -19.79 -37.60 -9.62
N ASN A 59 -19.14 -36.81 -8.77
CA ASN A 59 -19.38 -36.85 -7.33
C ASN A 59 -20.72 -36.19 -6.99
N GLU A 60 -21.81 -36.95 -7.16
CA GLU A 60 -23.19 -36.47 -7.03
C GLU A 60 -23.49 -35.84 -5.67
N LYS A 61 -22.80 -36.27 -4.60
CA LYS A 61 -22.94 -35.69 -3.26
C LYS A 61 -22.46 -34.25 -3.19
N MET A 62 -21.31 -33.95 -3.81
CA MET A 62 -20.80 -32.58 -3.91
C MET A 62 -21.72 -31.72 -4.78
N PHE A 63 -22.14 -32.23 -5.94
CA PHE A 63 -23.02 -31.48 -6.85
C PHE A 63 -24.44 -31.30 -6.30
N ARG A 64 -24.95 -32.20 -5.45
CA ARG A 64 -26.23 -32.01 -4.74
C ARG A 64 -26.20 -30.79 -3.82
N LYS A 65 -25.11 -30.60 -3.07
CA LYS A 65 -24.91 -29.41 -2.22
C LYS A 65 -24.76 -28.14 -3.05
N MET A 66 -24.05 -28.20 -4.17
CA MET A 66 -23.89 -27.06 -5.10
C MET A 66 -25.22 -26.71 -5.81
N ARG A 67 -26.03 -27.70 -6.19
CA ARG A 67 -27.39 -27.49 -6.73
C ARG A 67 -28.33 -26.84 -5.70
N GLY A 68 -28.23 -27.23 -4.43
CA GLY A 68 -28.97 -26.55 -3.34
C GLY A 68 -28.50 -25.13 -3.06
N ARG A 69 -27.26 -24.77 -3.41
CA ARG A 69 -26.72 -23.40 -3.33
C ARG A 69 -27.09 -22.51 -4.51
N LYS A 70 -27.63 -23.07 -5.61
CA LYS A 70 -28.13 -22.29 -6.75
C LYS A 70 -29.31 -21.40 -6.36
N THR A 71 -30.16 -21.90 -5.46
CA THR A 71 -31.27 -21.15 -4.88
C THR A 71 -30.75 -20.31 -3.72
N VAL A 72 -30.27 -19.11 -4.04
CA VAL A 72 -29.99 -18.10 -3.02
C VAL A 72 -31.33 -17.46 -2.67
N VAL A 73 -31.80 -17.67 -1.44
CA VAL A 73 -32.90 -16.88 -0.89
C VAL A 73 -32.31 -15.50 -0.63
N MET A 74 -32.53 -14.57 -1.57
CA MET A 74 -32.15 -13.18 -1.38
C MET A 74 -33.23 -12.53 -0.55
N GLU A 75 -32.85 -12.01 0.62
CA GLU A 75 -33.71 -11.12 1.39
C GLU A 75 -33.85 -9.82 0.59
N LEU A 76 -34.97 -9.69 -0.11
CA LEU A 76 -35.29 -8.47 -0.84
C LEU A 76 -35.61 -7.37 0.18
N PRO A 77 -35.08 -6.15 0.00
CA PRO A 77 -35.50 -5.02 0.80
C PRO A 77 -37.01 -4.83 0.70
N ASP A 78 -37.69 -4.68 1.84
CA ASP A 78 -39.11 -4.37 1.85
C ASP A 78 -39.31 -2.88 1.51
N ASP A 79 -39.69 -2.62 0.25
CA ASP A 79 -39.94 -1.27 -0.27
C ASP A 79 -41.14 -0.58 0.39
N GLU A 80 -42.07 -1.32 1.02
CA GLU A 80 -43.10 -0.70 1.85
C GLU A 80 -42.54 -0.20 3.16
N GLU A 81 -41.68 -0.97 3.82
CA GLU A 81 -41.03 -0.53 5.04
C GLU A 81 -40.16 0.70 4.82
N ARG A 82 -39.50 0.82 3.66
CA ARG A 82 -38.70 2.00 3.33
C ARG A 82 -39.57 3.25 3.19
N ARG A 83 -40.69 3.16 2.46
CA ARG A 83 -41.65 4.26 2.31
C ARG A 83 -42.30 4.67 3.63
N ARG A 84 -42.63 3.69 4.49
CA ARG A 84 -43.15 3.95 5.84
C ARG A 84 -42.12 4.69 6.69
N ARG A 85 -40.85 4.27 6.67
CA ARG A 85 -39.76 4.93 7.41
C ARG A 85 -39.57 6.40 7.04
N GLU A 86 -39.70 6.74 5.76
CA GLU A 86 -39.57 8.12 5.26
C GLU A 86 -40.71 9.04 5.73
N THR A 87 -41.88 8.47 6.04
CA THR A 87 -43.08 9.22 6.45
C THR A 87 -43.16 9.39 7.98
N LEU A 88 -42.48 8.54 8.75
CA LEU A 88 -42.59 8.52 10.20
C LEU A 88 -41.84 9.67 10.88
N THR A 89 -42.43 10.20 11.94
CA THR A 89 -41.74 11.17 12.80
C THR A 89 -40.58 10.49 13.54
N PRO A 90 -39.51 11.23 13.92
CA PRO A 90 -38.33 10.65 14.58
C PRO A 90 -38.64 9.84 15.85
N SER A 91 -39.69 10.21 16.60
CA SER A 91 -40.14 9.48 17.79
C SER A 91 -40.85 8.17 17.46
N GLN A 92 -41.70 8.15 16.44
CA GLN A 92 -42.38 6.95 15.97
C GLN A 92 -41.40 5.96 15.35
N LEU A 93 -40.42 6.46 14.58
CA LEU A 93 -39.34 5.66 14.02
C LEU A 93 -38.53 4.97 15.13
N ARG A 94 -38.23 5.68 16.23
CA ARG A 94 -37.57 5.09 17.41
C ARG A 94 -38.38 3.94 18.01
N VAL A 95 -39.70 4.10 18.16
CA VAL A 95 -40.58 3.06 18.72
C VAL A 95 -40.64 1.84 17.80
N GLU A 96 -40.73 2.06 16.48
CA GLU A 96 -40.71 0.97 15.50
C GLU A 96 -39.39 0.20 15.52
N LEU A 97 -38.25 0.91 15.57
CA LEU A 97 -36.93 0.29 15.69
C LEU A 97 -36.80 -0.55 16.97
N LEU A 98 -37.26 -0.03 18.11
CA LEU A 98 -37.29 -0.78 19.37
C LEU A 98 -38.21 -2.00 19.28
N ARG A 99 -39.37 -1.90 18.63
CA ARG A 99 -40.29 -3.03 18.39
C ARG A 99 -39.66 -4.10 17.49
N LYS A 100 -38.81 -3.71 16.54
CA LYS A 100 -37.99 -4.60 15.71
C LYS A 100 -36.76 -5.18 16.44
N GLY A 101 -36.56 -4.82 17.72
CA GLY A 101 -35.40 -5.23 18.50
C GLY A 101 -34.10 -4.52 18.12
N ILE A 102 -34.17 -3.50 17.27
CA ILE A 102 -33.03 -2.70 16.82
C ILE A 102 -32.98 -1.47 17.71
N ASN A 103 -31.99 -1.39 18.59
CA ASN A 103 -31.83 -0.21 19.44
C ASN A 103 -31.14 0.90 18.62
N PRO A 104 -31.83 2.01 18.26
CA PRO A 104 -31.24 3.10 17.47
C PRO A 104 -30.07 3.79 18.16
N TYR A 105 -29.96 3.65 19.49
CA TYR A 105 -28.86 4.22 20.27
C TYR A 105 -27.71 3.25 20.50
N LYS A 106 -27.82 1.99 20.05
CA LYS A 106 -26.74 1.00 20.17
C LYS A 106 -25.47 1.41 19.44
N GLU A 107 -25.63 2.09 18.30
CA GLU A 107 -24.52 2.59 17.47
C GLU A 107 -24.15 4.04 17.79
N VAL A 108 -25.13 4.87 18.17
CA VAL A 108 -24.89 6.29 18.50
C VAL A 108 -24.15 6.44 19.83
N GLN A 109 -24.41 5.55 20.79
CA GLN A 109 -23.60 5.41 21.99
C GLN A 109 -23.65 3.95 22.44
N PRO A 110 -22.83 3.05 21.88
CA PRO A 110 -22.39 1.97 22.72
C PRO A 110 -21.75 2.66 23.93
N ARG A 111 -22.40 2.58 25.10
CA ARG A 111 -21.78 2.90 26.38
C ARG A 111 -20.73 1.82 26.55
N VAL A 112 -19.64 1.92 25.79
CA VAL A 112 -18.51 1.03 25.90
C VAL A 112 -17.89 1.48 27.20
N TRP A 113 -18.25 0.82 28.30
CA TRP A 113 -17.31 0.65 29.39
C TRP A 113 -16.09 -0.01 28.77
N GLN A 114 -15.19 0.79 28.18
CA GLN A 114 -13.87 0.34 27.73
C GLN A 114 -13.04 0.21 28.99
N GLU A 115 -13.19 -0.92 29.70
CA GLU A 115 -12.30 -1.25 30.81
C GLU A 115 -10.84 -1.30 30.34
N ALA A 116 -10.63 -1.68 29.07
CA ALA A 116 -9.34 -1.62 28.40
C ALA A 116 -9.36 -0.65 27.21
N GLN A 117 -8.45 0.32 27.23
CA GLN A 117 -8.21 1.21 26.10
C GLN A 117 -7.49 0.45 24.98
N VAL A 118 -8.01 0.53 23.75
CA VAL A 118 -7.30 0.02 22.58
C VAL A 118 -6.12 0.95 22.28
N THR A 119 -4.90 0.43 22.39
CA THR A 119 -3.69 1.17 22.04
C THR A 119 -3.33 0.92 20.59
N MET A 120 -3.06 1.99 19.85
CA MET A 120 -2.60 1.92 18.47
C MET A 120 -1.12 2.27 18.43
N SER A 121 -0.31 1.41 17.82
CA SER A 121 1.14 1.62 17.68
C SER A 121 1.50 2.62 16.57
N SER A 122 0.58 2.83 15.62
CA SER A 122 0.82 3.60 14.41
C SER A 122 -0.42 4.40 13.98
N PHE A 123 -0.19 5.38 13.10
CA PHE A 123 -1.27 6.09 12.43
C PHE A 123 -1.88 5.25 11.30
N TYR A 124 -3.18 5.40 11.09
CA TYR A 124 -3.86 4.83 9.92
C TYR A 124 -3.50 5.54 8.61
N ALA A 125 -3.19 6.84 8.65
CA ALA A 125 -2.91 7.65 7.47
C ALA A 125 -1.67 8.53 7.66
N VAL A 126 -1.15 9.05 6.55
CA VAL A 126 -0.13 10.10 6.57
C VAL A 126 -0.80 11.39 7.02
N ILE A 127 -0.24 12.06 8.04
CA ILE A 127 -0.84 13.29 8.63
C ILE A 127 -0.92 14.38 7.56
N ASP A 128 0.22 14.69 6.95
CA ASP A 128 0.36 15.69 5.90
C ASP A 128 1.20 15.08 4.76
N PRO A 129 0.57 14.69 3.63
CA PRO A 129 1.28 14.17 2.47
C PRO A 129 2.34 15.16 1.99
N PHE A 130 3.55 14.65 1.73
CA PHE A 130 4.60 15.47 1.16
C PHE A 130 4.32 15.71 -0.33
N VAL A 131 4.16 16.98 -0.71
CA VAL A 131 4.02 17.38 -2.12
C VAL A 131 5.40 17.70 -2.67
N THR A 132 5.79 17.01 -3.74
CA THR A 132 7.08 17.26 -4.39
C THR A 132 7.08 18.62 -5.09
N PRO A 133 8.25 19.29 -5.22
CA PRO A 133 8.33 20.53 -5.99
C PRO A 133 7.95 20.36 -7.46
N GLU A 134 8.18 19.17 -8.04
CA GLU A 134 7.93 18.86 -9.46
C GLU A 134 6.44 18.68 -9.78
N GLU A 135 5.62 18.20 -8.83
CA GLU A 135 4.15 18.09 -8.99
C GLU A 135 3.42 19.44 -8.93
N THR A 136 4.15 20.55 -9.00
CA THR A 136 3.51 21.86 -9.11
C THR A 136 2.97 22.03 -10.53
N LEU A 137 1.62 22.14 -10.58
CA LEU A 137 0.70 22.49 -11.67
C LEU A 137 1.30 22.81 -13.05
N PRO A 138 0.65 22.34 -14.14
CA PRO A 138 1.11 22.56 -15.51
C PRO A 138 1.46 24.04 -15.77
N TYR A 139 2.53 24.26 -16.51
CA TYR A 139 3.02 25.53 -17.04
C TYR A 139 1.92 26.29 -17.79
N ILE A 140 0.98 26.90 -17.07
CA ILE A 140 -0.08 27.70 -17.67
C ILE A 140 -0.01 29.10 -17.05
N THR A 141 -0.02 30.05 -18.00
CA THR A 141 -0.16 31.52 -17.92
C THR A 141 1.01 32.34 -17.37
N GLY A 142 1.81 32.86 -18.30
CA GLY A 142 2.85 33.89 -18.10
C GLY A 142 2.31 35.29 -17.82
N SER A 143 1.44 35.44 -16.82
CA SER A 143 1.01 36.75 -16.31
C SER A 143 1.80 37.11 -15.05
N ILE A 144 2.23 38.38 -14.95
CA ILE A 144 3.09 38.92 -13.88
C ILE A 144 2.45 38.74 -12.49
N ASP A 145 1.12 38.81 -12.42
CA ASP A 145 0.37 38.61 -11.17
C ASP A 145 0.32 37.13 -10.76
N GLY A 146 0.31 36.22 -11.73
CA GLY A 146 0.42 34.77 -11.49
C GLY A 146 1.79 34.36 -10.94
N MET A 147 2.86 35.08 -11.29
CA MET A 147 4.20 34.85 -10.73
C MET A 147 4.32 35.30 -9.27
N LYS A 148 3.65 36.41 -8.89
CA LYS A 148 3.63 36.90 -7.50
C LYS A 148 2.89 35.96 -6.56
N LEU A 149 1.68 35.52 -6.97
CA LEU A 149 0.89 34.54 -6.21
C LEU A 149 1.64 33.22 -6.05
N LYS A 150 2.30 32.72 -7.11
CA LYS A 150 3.17 31.52 -7.04
C LYS A 150 4.34 31.71 -6.07
N GLY A 151 4.95 32.90 -6.06
CA GLY A 151 6.03 33.25 -5.14
C GLY A 151 5.58 33.23 -3.68
N GLU A 152 4.39 33.73 -3.39
CA GLU A 152 3.79 33.69 -2.04
C GLU A 152 3.44 32.26 -1.62
N GLU A 153 2.83 31.46 -2.49
CA GLU A 153 2.55 30.04 -2.21
C GLU A 153 3.82 29.25 -1.90
N LEU A 154 4.89 29.44 -2.68
CA LEU A 154 6.17 28.77 -2.43
C LEU A 154 6.77 29.17 -1.08
N LYS A 155 6.67 30.45 -0.71
CA LYS A 155 7.11 30.94 0.60
C LYS A 155 6.29 30.29 1.72
N GLN A 156 4.96 30.27 1.61
CA GLN A 156 4.09 29.64 2.62
C GLN A 156 4.40 28.15 2.78
N ARG A 157 4.66 27.42 1.68
CA ARG A 157 5.07 26.02 1.74
C ARG A 157 6.44 25.84 2.38
N ALA A 158 7.41 26.71 2.09
CA ALA A 158 8.73 26.66 2.71
C ALA A 158 8.66 26.93 4.22
N LEU A 159 7.89 27.93 4.63
CA LEU A 159 7.61 28.22 6.03
C LEU A 159 6.94 27.04 6.71
N HIS A 160 5.90 26.46 6.09
CA HIS A 160 5.23 25.27 6.60
C HIS A 160 6.23 24.13 6.79
N ARG A 161 7.05 23.79 5.78
CA ARG A 161 8.10 22.76 5.91
C ARG A 161 9.04 23.03 7.08
N TYR A 162 9.50 24.27 7.22
CA TYR A 162 10.40 24.65 8.32
C TYR A 162 9.72 24.52 9.68
N HIS A 163 8.51 25.03 9.84
CA HIS A 163 7.75 24.90 11.09
C HIS A 163 7.53 23.45 11.46
N ASN A 164 7.20 22.62 10.49
CA ASN A 164 6.99 21.20 10.71
C ASN A 164 8.25 20.46 11.08
N TRP A 165 9.35 20.74 10.37
CA TRP A 165 10.66 20.23 10.74
C TRP A 165 11.01 20.61 12.17
N ARG A 166 10.91 21.90 12.53
CA ARG A 166 11.26 22.39 13.88
C ARG A 166 10.34 21.83 14.96
N ASN A 167 9.03 21.82 14.74
CA ASN A 167 8.05 21.36 15.73
C ASN A 167 8.10 19.84 15.88
N GLY A 168 8.21 19.10 14.78
CA GLY A 168 8.35 17.65 14.79
C GLY A 168 9.63 17.20 15.48
N THR A 169 10.77 17.81 15.13
CA THR A 169 12.06 17.48 15.79
C THR A 169 12.08 17.85 17.26
N SER A 170 11.53 19.02 17.63
CA SER A 170 11.43 19.42 19.02
C SER A 170 10.56 18.44 19.82
N ARG A 171 9.42 17.99 19.28
CA ARG A 171 8.56 17.00 19.96
C ARG A 171 9.24 15.66 20.14
N ILE A 172 9.96 15.17 19.12
CA ILE A 172 10.72 13.91 19.23
C ILE A 172 11.79 14.01 20.32
N ARG A 173 12.57 15.09 20.35
CA ARG A 173 13.65 15.28 21.34
C ARG A 173 13.17 15.44 22.78
N LYS A 174 11.89 15.75 22.99
CA LYS A 174 11.29 15.81 24.33
C LYS A 174 10.97 14.43 24.92
N LYS A 175 10.99 13.38 24.10
CA LYS A 175 10.73 12.01 24.58
C LYS A 175 12.01 11.38 25.11
N GLU A 176 11.86 10.59 26.16
CA GLU A 176 12.96 9.86 26.80
C GLU A 176 13.68 8.99 25.77
N GLY A 177 15.02 9.02 25.80
CA GLY A 177 15.88 8.28 24.87
C GLY A 177 16.11 8.94 23.49
N PHE A 178 15.34 9.98 23.13
CA PHE A 178 15.45 10.65 21.82
C PHE A 178 16.05 12.06 21.87
N GLU A 179 16.61 12.48 23.01
CA GLU A 179 17.18 13.82 23.18
C GLU A 179 18.26 14.16 22.13
N LYS A 180 19.10 13.18 21.80
CA LYS A 180 20.20 13.31 20.82
C LYS A 180 19.76 12.94 19.39
N PHE A 181 18.47 12.75 19.14
CA PHE A 181 17.98 12.37 17.82
C PHE A 181 18.21 13.50 16.81
N ASP A 182 18.86 13.14 15.70
CA ASP A 182 19.00 14.00 14.53
C ASP A 182 18.32 13.33 13.32
N PRO A 183 17.29 13.95 12.72
CA PRO A 183 16.66 13.39 11.54
C PRO A 183 17.61 13.29 10.35
N LYS A 184 18.64 14.14 10.25
CA LYS A 184 19.54 14.13 9.10
C LYS A 184 20.39 12.86 9.04
N THR A 185 20.72 12.29 10.19
CA THR A 185 21.51 11.04 10.29
C THR A 185 20.66 9.79 10.17
N PHE A 186 19.33 9.92 10.07
CA PHE A 186 18.42 8.78 9.99
C PHE A 186 18.40 8.08 8.63
N GLY A 187 18.94 8.71 7.58
CA GLY A 187 18.95 8.16 6.21
C GLY A 187 19.46 6.72 6.10
N PRO A 188 20.67 6.40 6.60
CA PRO A 188 21.22 5.04 6.60
C PRO A 188 20.36 4.03 7.38
N THR A 189 19.76 4.45 8.49
CA THR A 189 18.87 3.58 9.28
C THR A 189 17.60 3.24 8.51
N ALA A 190 17.02 4.21 7.80
CA ALA A 190 15.85 4.00 6.95
C ALA A 190 16.15 2.99 5.83
N ASP A 191 17.34 3.09 5.24
CA ASP A 191 17.81 2.17 4.20
C ASP A 191 17.92 0.72 4.71
N LEU A 192 18.45 0.51 5.92
CA LEU A 192 18.54 -0.81 6.53
C LEU A 192 17.16 -1.41 6.79
N ILE A 193 16.24 -0.63 7.36
CA ILE A 193 14.85 -1.07 7.61
C ILE A 193 14.16 -1.43 6.29
N TYR A 194 14.39 -0.64 5.24
CA TYR A 194 13.83 -0.87 3.92
C TYR A 194 14.34 -2.19 3.31
N GLU A 195 15.66 -2.44 3.34
CA GLU A 195 16.23 -3.70 2.87
C GLU A 195 15.72 -4.91 3.67
N GLU A 196 15.72 -4.81 5.00
CA GLU A 196 15.30 -5.89 5.89
C GLU A 196 13.83 -6.24 5.66
N ALA A 197 12.96 -5.23 5.50
CA ALA A 197 11.56 -5.40 5.17
C ALA A 197 11.37 -6.17 3.85
N HIS A 198 12.08 -5.81 2.78
CA HIS A 198 11.96 -6.50 1.50
C HIS A 198 12.51 -7.92 1.55
N ARG A 199 13.62 -8.15 2.26
CA ARG A 199 14.16 -9.50 2.50
C ARG A 199 13.18 -10.36 3.31
N ALA A 200 12.53 -9.80 4.32
CA ALA A 200 11.50 -10.48 5.11
C ALA A 200 10.27 -10.83 4.26
N LEU A 201 9.86 -9.94 3.34
CA LEU A 201 8.78 -10.19 2.38
C LEU A 201 9.10 -11.35 1.45
N MET A 202 10.30 -11.40 0.87
CA MET A 202 10.72 -12.53 0.03
C MET A 202 10.69 -13.86 0.78
N LYS A 203 11.12 -13.86 2.06
CA LYS A 203 11.13 -15.04 2.94
C LYS A 203 9.76 -15.38 3.53
N ARG A 204 8.76 -14.50 3.38
CA ARG A 204 7.44 -14.57 4.05
C ARG A 204 7.52 -14.70 5.56
N ASP A 205 8.53 -14.09 6.16
CA ASP A 205 8.73 -14.12 7.60
C ASP A 205 7.87 -13.03 8.25
N LYS A 206 6.64 -13.40 8.64
CA LYS A 206 5.70 -12.50 9.34
C LYS A 206 6.28 -11.85 10.60
N PRO A 207 6.93 -12.58 11.54
CA PRO A 207 7.39 -11.96 12.79
C PRO A 207 8.52 -10.95 12.57
N THR A 208 9.43 -11.16 11.62
CA THR A 208 10.42 -10.12 11.26
C THR A 208 9.76 -8.94 10.57
N LEU A 209 8.82 -9.20 9.67
CA LEU A 209 8.10 -8.16 8.94
C LEU A 209 7.32 -7.21 9.86
N HIS A 210 6.63 -7.75 10.88
CA HIS A 210 5.92 -6.95 11.88
C HIS A 210 6.83 -6.08 12.75
N LYS A 211 8.13 -6.38 12.83
CA LYS A 211 9.11 -5.52 13.52
C LYS A 211 9.59 -4.36 12.65
N CYS A 212 9.68 -4.57 11.33
CA CYS A 212 10.15 -3.55 10.39
C CYS A 212 9.03 -2.61 9.90
N ILE A 213 7.79 -3.11 9.82
CA ILE A 213 6.67 -2.41 9.17
C ILE A 213 5.51 -2.20 10.15
N THR A 214 4.75 -1.12 9.95
CA THR A 214 3.52 -0.82 10.70
C THR A 214 2.32 -1.66 10.26
N GLU A 215 1.32 -1.77 11.14
CA GLU A 215 0.06 -2.51 10.88
C GLU A 215 -0.64 -2.06 9.59
N HIS A 216 -0.66 -0.74 9.33
CA HIS A 216 -1.28 -0.18 8.13
C HIS A 216 -0.57 -0.61 6.84
N ALA A 217 0.75 -0.58 6.83
CA ALA A 217 1.54 -0.97 5.65
C ALA A 217 1.52 -2.49 5.46
N PHE A 218 1.53 -3.28 6.54
CA PHE A 218 1.37 -4.73 6.47
C PHE A 218 0.06 -5.12 5.78
N ARG A 219 -1.06 -4.47 6.14
CA ARG A 219 -2.36 -4.72 5.50
C ARG A 219 -2.36 -4.49 3.99
N LYS A 220 -1.54 -3.56 3.49
CA LYS A 220 -1.44 -3.23 2.06
C LYS A 220 -0.52 -4.19 1.31
N MET A 221 0.62 -4.54 1.88
CA MET A 221 1.65 -5.33 1.19
C MET A 221 1.41 -6.84 1.27
N TRP A 222 0.83 -7.33 2.37
CA TRP A 222 0.72 -8.76 2.64
C TRP A 222 -0.23 -9.54 1.69
N PRO A 223 -1.40 -9.02 1.28
CA PRO A 223 -2.34 -9.79 0.44
C PRO A 223 -1.74 -10.27 -0.89
N ASP A 224 -0.84 -9.48 -1.48
CA ASP A 224 -0.15 -9.81 -2.73
C ASP A 224 0.88 -10.93 -2.51
N VAL A 225 1.61 -10.85 -1.38
CA VAL A 225 2.60 -11.85 -0.94
C VAL A 225 1.93 -13.13 -0.45
N GLU A 226 0.71 -13.07 0.06
CA GLU A 226 0.01 -14.25 0.56
C GLU A 226 -0.29 -15.22 -0.57
N ASN A 227 -0.63 -14.70 -1.75
CA ASN A 227 -1.01 -15.51 -2.92
C ASN A 227 0.11 -15.66 -3.96
N GLY A 228 1.14 -14.80 -3.94
CA GLY A 228 2.23 -14.81 -4.92
C GLY A 228 3.61 -14.70 -4.28
N SER A 229 4.66 -15.11 -5.00
CA SER A 229 6.05 -14.94 -4.56
C SER A 229 6.64 -13.63 -5.08
N ILE A 230 7.42 -12.95 -4.25
CA ILE A 230 8.16 -11.74 -4.65
C ILE A 230 9.65 -12.07 -4.65
N GLN A 231 10.35 -11.68 -5.72
CA GLN A 231 11.80 -11.62 -5.78
C GLN A 231 12.19 -10.15 -5.92
N TRP A 232 13.03 -9.67 -5.01
CA TRP A 232 13.47 -8.30 -4.92
C TRP A 232 14.97 -8.26 -4.65
N GLU A 233 15.69 -7.42 -5.39
CA GLU A 233 17.12 -7.24 -5.25
C GLU A 233 17.44 -5.75 -5.36
N LEU A 234 18.27 -5.25 -4.45
CA LEU A 234 18.76 -3.87 -4.52
C LEU A 234 20.06 -3.84 -5.32
N VAL A 235 20.02 -3.28 -6.53
CA VAL A 235 21.20 -3.22 -7.42
C VAL A 235 22.17 -2.14 -6.97
N GLU A 236 21.70 -0.90 -6.89
CA GLU A 236 22.54 0.25 -6.53
C GLU A 236 21.71 1.40 -5.93
N ARG A 237 22.37 2.22 -5.12
CA ARG A 237 21.81 3.47 -4.59
C ARG A 237 22.41 4.64 -5.36
N LEU A 238 21.59 5.36 -6.10
CA LEU A 238 22.03 6.48 -6.94
C LEU A 238 22.29 7.73 -6.10
N THR A 239 21.43 8.01 -5.13
CA THR A 239 21.64 9.10 -4.16
C THR A 239 21.41 8.60 -2.74
N PRO A 240 22.14 9.13 -1.75
CA PRO A 240 21.91 8.79 -0.35
C PRO A 240 20.49 9.18 0.07
N SER A 241 19.88 8.34 0.90
CA SER A 241 18.52 8.58 1.40
C SER A 241 18.50 9.76 2.35
N THR A 242 17.59 10.70 2.09
CA THR A 242 17.50 11.96 2.84
C THR A 242 16.12 12.17 3.42
N VAL A 243 16.05 12.63 4.67
CA VAL A 243 14.77 12.97 5.32
C VAL A 243 14.30 14.33 4.83
N VAL A 244 13.08 14.38 4.30
CA VAL A 244 12.50 15.56 3.66
C VAL A 244 11.51 16.28 4.58
N SER A 245 10.70 15.52 5.32
CA SER A 245 9.66 16.05 6.19
C SER A 245 9.61 15.25 7.48
N VAL A 246 9.43 15.95 8.60
CA VAL A 246 9.29 15.37 9.94
C VAL A 246 7.99 15.87 10.53
N ARG A 247 7.12 14.95 10.94
CA ARG A 247 5.83 15.25 11.56
C ARG A 247 5.68 14.47 12.85
N CYS A 248 4.96 15.05 13.79
CA CYS A 248 4.65 14.40 15.05
C CYS A 248 3.23 14.80 15.45
N GLY A 249 2.38 13.81 15.67
CA GLY A 249 0.97 13.99 16.06
C GLY A 249 0.64 13.09 17.23
N ASP A 250 -0.38 13.47 17.99
CA ASP A 250 -0.91 12.66 19.09
C ASP A 250 -2.01 11.73 18.56
N ASN A 251 -1.93 10.44 18.90
CA ASN A 251 -2.90 9.44 18.46
C ASN A 251 -3.14 8.36 19.52
N PRO A 252 -4.38 8.18 20.02
CA PRO A 252 -5.59 8.98 19.75
C PRO A 252 -5.47 10.45 20.16
N TYR A 253 -6.34 11.32 19.65
CA TYR A 253 -6.29 12.75 19.97
C TYR A 253 -6.40 13.00 21.48
N LYS A 254 -5.46 13.77 22.04
CA LYS A 254 -5.32 14.07 23.49
C LYS A 254 -5.02 12.86 24.37
N SER A 255 -4.47 11.79 23.79
CA SER A 255 -4.02 10.63 24.56
C SER A 255 -2.63 10.81 25.19
N GLY A 256 -1.84 11.76 24.67
CA GLY A 256 -0.43 11.93 25.05
C GLY A 256 0.54 10.99 24.32
N ASN A 257 0.02 10.11 23.46
CA ASN A 257 0.81 9.20 22.62
C ASN A 257 1.25 9.91 21.35
N ASP A 258 2.42 10.53 21.43
CA ASP A 258 3.04 11.16 20.26
C ASP A 258 3.65 10.12 19.33
N ILE A 259 3.14 10.05 18.11
CA ILE A 259 3.69 9.23 17.03
C ILE A 259 4.34 10.16 16.00
N ALA A 260 5.58 9.84 15.64
CA ALA A 260 6.35 10.57 14.64
C ALA A 260 6.25 9.90 13.26
N GLN A 261 6.18 10.73 12.21
CA GLN A 261 6.24 10.32 10.81
C GLN A 261 7.42 11.03 10.15
N LEU A 262 8.32 10.24 9.55
CA LEU A 262 9.48 10.72 8.80
C LEU A 262 9.29 10.38 7.34
N THR A 263 9.27 11.39 6.47
CA THR A 263 9.26 11.18 5.02
C THR A 263 10.68 11.18 4.52
N VAL A 264 11.11 10.05 3.95
CA VAL A 264 12.46 9.85 3.41
C VAL A 264 12.38 9.75 1.89
N ARG A 265 13.22 10.53 1.20
CA ARG A 265 13.42 10.39 -0.25
C ARG A 265 14.52 9.36 -0.48
N MET A 266 14.16 8.29 -1.17
CA MET A 266 15.08 7.23 -1.60
C MET A 266 15.17 7.25 -3.13
N HIS A 267 16.38 7.20 -3.68
CA HIS A 267 16.61 7.06 -5.11
C HIS A 267 17.58 5.90 -5.34
N SER A 268 17.00 4.75 -5.69
CA SER A 268 17.71 3.49 -5.85
C SER A 268 17.22 2.76 -7.10
N LYS A 269 18.02 1.80 -7.55
CA LYS A 269 17.71 0.88 -8.64
C LYS A 269 17.44 -0.50 -8.04
N GLN A 270 16.28 -1.05 -8.36
CA GLN A 270 15.72 -2.29 -7.80
C GLN A 270 15.08 -3.10 -8.93
#